data_AF-A0A7Y6NAT9-F1
#
_entry.id   AF-A0A7Y6NAT9-F1
#
_cell.length_a   1.000
_cell.length_b   1.000
_cell.length_c   1.000
_cell.angle_alpha   90.00
_cell.angle_beta   90.00
_cell.angle_gamma   90.00
#
_symmetry.space_group_name_H-M   'P 1'
#
loop_
_entity.id
_entity.type
_entity.pdbx_description
1 polymer ?
#
loop_
_entity_poly.entity_id
_entity_poly.type
_entity_poly.pdbx_seq_one_letter_code
_entity_poly.pdbx_strand_id
1 'polypeptide(L)'
;MKFKGALLLCLLVVGCDKPNDTQLVTETGRELQRTIDTSPMRSTCENIAKGREWLSRNTVRKLEAKGCEQVFRSATETNFIETTISRRTMTMVCGSIQGKSFTGTELTRRFIFSPDEKALVIEPMTEVDKTRFEGHKTLQQLQDDFNRQQQQYCQ
;
A
#
# COMPACT_ATOMS: atom_id res chain seq x y z
N MET A 1 -51.10 -27.78 -27.98
CA MET A 1 -51.82 -27.62 -26.69
C MET A 1 -51.32 -28.73 -25.76
N LYS A 2 -50.74 -28.56 -24.57
CA LYS A 2 -50.64 -27.48 -23.57
C LYS A 2 -49.31 -27.63 -22.76
N PHE A 3 -48.83 -26.49 -22.25
CA PHE A 3 -47.67 -26.25 -21.37
C PHE A 3 -47.73 -26.94 -19.99
N LYS A 4 -46.54 -27.16 -19.39
CA LYS A 4 -46.09 -26.82 -17.99
C LYS A 4 -45.00 -27.83 -17.57
N GLY A 5 -43.73 -27.42 -17.40
CA GLY A 5 -43.17 -26.89 -16.15
C GLY A 5 -42.48 -28.04 -15.39
N ALA A 6 -41.17 -28.06 -15.21
CA ALA A 6 -40.55 -27.36 -14.09
C ALA A 6 -39.08 -27.02 -14.38
N LEU A 7 -38.81 -25.72 -14.33
CA LEU A 7 -37.50 -25.13 -14.15
C LEU A 7 -37.14 -25.28 -12.66
N LEU A 8 -36.09 -26.04 -12.35
CA LEU A 8 -35.44 -26.08 -11.03
C LEU A 8 -33.98 -25.70 -11.28
N LEU A 9 -33.61 -24.41 -11.32
CA LEU A 9 -33.32 -23.56 -10.14
C LEU A 9 -32.42 -24.26 -9.11
N CYS A 10 -31.14 -24.37 -9.44
CA CYS A 10 -30.06 -24.33 -8.45
C CYS A 10 -29.18 -23.11 -8.76
N LEU A 11 -29.72 -21.92 -8.46
CA LEU A 11 -28.92 -20.71 -8.31
C LEU A 11 -28.31 -20.72 -6.90
N LEU A 12 -26.98 -20.55 -6.87
CA LEU A 12 -26.22 -19.77 -5.89
C LEU A 12 -26.29 -20.22 -4.43
N VAL A 13 -25.33 -21.07 -4.05
CA VAL A 13 -24.71 -20.99 -2.73
C VAL A 13 -23.18 -20.90 -2.93
N VAL A 14 -22.73 -19.82 -3.54
CA VAL A 14 -21.38 -19.33 -3.24
C VAL A 14 -21.60 -18.44 -2.02
N GLY A 15 -21.36 -18.99 -0.83
CA GLY A 15 -21.40 -18.20 0.40
C GLY A 15 -20.41 -17.05 0.23
N CYS A 16 -20.91 -15.82 0.20
CA CYS A 16 -20.09 -14.64 0.40
C CYS A 16 -19.65 -14.61 1.87
N ASP A 17 -18.78 -15.53 2.28
CA ASP A 17 -18.12 -15.44 3.57
C ASP A 17 -17.24 -14.20 3.51
N LYS A 18 -17.63 -13.19 4.29
CA LYS A 18 -16.82 -11.98 4.45
C LYS A 18 -15.45 -12.42 4.98
N PRO A 19 -14.35 -11.89 4.42
CA PRO A 19 -13.02 -12.26 4.87
C PRO A 19 -12.87 -11.93 6.36
N ASN A 20 -12.31 -12.89 7.11
CA ASN A 20 -12.01 -12.68 8.52
C ASN A 20 -10.80 -11.75 8.70
N ASP A 21 -10.57 -11.29 9.93
CA ASP A 21 -9.52 -10.31 10.24
C ASP A 21 -8.12 -10.78 9.81
N THR A 22 -7.81 -12.06 10.04
CA THR A 22 -6.54 -12.65 9.62
C THR A 22 -6.37 -12.66 8.10
N GLN A 23 -7.42 -12.98 7.35
CA GLN A 23 -7.42 -12.94 5.88
C GLN A 23 -7.21 -11.51 5.38
N LEU A 24 -7.91 -10.54 5.97
CA LEU A 24 -7.79 -9.12 5.63
C LEU A 24 -6.36 -8.61 5.84
N VAL A 25 -5.75 -8.90 7.00
CA VAL A 25 -4.37 -8.50 7.29
C VAL A 25 -3.38 -9.20 6.36
N THR A 26 -3.59 -10.48 6.06
CA THR A 26 -2.73 -11.24 5.15
C THR A 26 -2.79 -10.69 3.72
N GLU A 27 -3.98 -10.38 3.22
CA GLU A 27 -4.16 -9.74 1.91
C GLU A 27 -3.52 -8.35 1.86
N THR A 28 -3.75 -7.54 2.89
CA THR A 28 -3.11 -6.22 3.06
C THR A 28 -1.59 -6.34 2.99
N GLY A 29 -1.01 -7.34 3.67
CA GLY A 29 0.43 -7.59 3.65
C GLY A 29 0.95 -7.93 2.26
N ARG A 30 0.23 -8.74 1.49
CA ARG A 30 0.60 -9.07 0.10
C ARG A 30 0.56 -7.83 -0.80
N GLU A 31 -0.48 -7.01 -0.67
CA GLU A 31 -0.59 -5.78 -1.47
C GLU A 31 0.46 -4.73 -1.08
N LEU A 32 0.81 -4.62 0.21
CA LEU A 32 1.92 -3.77 0.68
C LEU A 32 3.25 -4.24 0.11
N GLN A 33 3.55 -5.54 0.19
CA GLN A 33 4.77 -6.10 -0.40
C GLN A 33 4.85 -5.81 -1.89
N ARG A 34 3.78 -6.11 -2.63
CA ARG A 34 3.69 -5.82 -4.06
C ARG A 34 3.91 -4.33 -4.36
N THR A 35 3.28 -3.44 -3.60
CA THR A 35 3.35 -1.99 -3.81
C THR A 35 4.75 -1.44 -3.53
N ILE A 36 5.40 -1.91 -2.46
CA ILE A 36 6.79 -1.56 -2.15
C ILE A 36 7.73 -2.08 -3.25
N ASP A 37 7.60 -3.36 -3.62
CA ASP A 37 8.53 -4.00 -4.55
C ASP A 37 8.41 -3.48 -5.98
N THR A 38 7.20 -3.13 -6.41
CA THR A 38 6.93 -2.61 -7.76
C THR A 38 7.03 -1.09 -7.88
N SER A 39 7.41 -0.39 -6.80
CA SER A 39 7.62 1.06 -6.81
C SER A 39 8.69 1.46 -7.85
N PRO A 40 8.38 2.35 -8.81
CA PRO A 40 9.38 2.86 -9.76
C PRO A 40 10.54 3.59 -9.07
N MET A 41 10.23 4.26 -7.95
CA MET A 41 11.23 4.95 -7.15
C MET A 41 12.20 3.96 -6.50
N ARG A 42 11.69 2.83 -5.99
CA ARG A 42 12.55 1.76 -5.46
C ARG A 42 13.53 1.25 -6.53
N SER A 43 13.07 1.00 -7.76
CA SER A 43 13.96 0.60 -8.86
C SER A 43 15.05 1.65 -9.13
N THR A 44 14.69 2.94 -9.09
CA THR A 44 15.65 4.05 -9.24
C THR A 44 16.71 4.04 -8.14
N CYS A 45 16.30 3.89 -6.88
CA CYS A 45 17.20 3.86 -5.74
C CYS A 45 18.09 2.60 -5.74
N GLU A 46 17.53 1.45 -6.10
CA GLU A 46 18.26 0.18 -6.24
C GLU A 46 19.34 0.27 -7.31
N ASN A 47 19.08 0.92 -8.45
CA ASN A 47 20.09 1.14 -9.50
C ASN A 47 21.28 1.99 -9.02
N ILE A 48 21.08 2.88 -8.04
CA ILE A 48 22.14 3.69 -7.43
C ILE A 48 22.89 2.87 -6.36
N ALA A 49 22.17 2.13 -5.52
CA ALA A 49 22.72 1.33 -4.43
C ALA A 49 23.45 0.06 -4.94
N LYS A 50 22.98 -0.52 -6.05
CA LYS A 50 23.49 -1.74 -6.70
C LYS A 50 23.55 -2.95 -5.77
N GLY A 51 22.50 -3.19 -4.98
CA GLY A 51 22.40 -4.31 -4.05
C GLY A 51 23.34 -4.26 -2.86
N ARG A 52 24.09 -3.16 -2.67
CA ARG A 52 25.09 -3.05 -1.62
C ARG A 52 24.45 -2.75 -0.27
N GLU A 53 24.86 -3.48 0.74
CA GLU A 53 24.47 -3.20 2.12
C GLU A 53 25.19 -2.00 2.71
N TRP A 54 26.47 -1.84 2.39
CA TRP A 54 27.29 -0.72 2.83
C TRP A 54 27.52 0.28 1.70
N LEU A 55 27.09 1.52 1.92
CA LEU A 55 27.12 2.58 0.92
C LEU A 55 28.23 3.59 1.23
N SER A 56 28.99 3.96 0.20
CA SER A 56 29.95 5.05 0.32
C SER A 56 29.21 6.38 0.51
N ARG A 57 29.86 7.37 1.15
CA ARG A 57 29.28 8.72 1.32
C ARG A 57 28.83 9.34 -0.02
N ASN A 58 29.54 9.07 -1.10
CA ASN A 58 29.16 9.57 -2.43
C ASN A 58 27.89 8.90 -2.96
N THR A 59 27.71 7.60 -2.70
CA THR A 59 26.48 6.89 -3.06
C THR A 59 25.29 7.40 -2.24
N VAL A 60 25.48 7.60 -0.93
CA VAL A 60 24.43 8.16 -0.05
C VAL A 60 23.96 9.52 -0.55
N ARG A 61 24.87 10.45 -0.87
CA ARG A 61 24.48 11.77 -1.43
C ARG A 61 23.69 11.67 -2.72
N LYS A 62 24.00 10.69 -3.58
CA LYS A 62 23.25 10.47 -4.83
C LYS A 62 21.84 9.94 -4.56
N LEU A 63 21.69 9.10 -3.53
CA LEU A 63 20.39 8.61 -3.08
C LEU A 63 19.54 9.74 -2.47
N GLU A 64 20.13 10.55 -1.59
CA GLU A 64 19.47 11.73 -1.00
C GLU A 64 19.03 12.73 -2.06
N ALA A 65 19.88 13.01 -3.05
CA ALA A 65 19.52 13.88 -4.18
C ALA A 65 18.37 13.35 -5.05
N LYS A 66 17.97 12.08 -4.85
CA LYS A 66 16.83 11.45 -5.51
C LYS A 66 15.65 11.20 -4.58
N GLY A 67 15.72 11.59 -3.30
CA GLY A 67 14.64 11.36 -2.33
C GLY A 67 14.55 9.91 -1.82
N CYS A 68 15.62 9.13 -1.95
CA CYS A 68 15.63 7.71 -1.59
C CYS A 68 15.60 7.44 -0.07
N GLU A 69 15.72 8.48 0.76
CA GLU A 69 15.54 8.43 2.21
C GLU A 69 14.07 8.18 2.62
N GLN A 70 13.11 8.44 1.72
CA GLN A 70 11.67 8.20 1.93
C GLN A 70 11.15 6.93 1.24
N VAL A 71 12.07 6.09 0.76
CA VAL A 71 11.77 4.90 -0.05
C VAL A 71 12.22 3.65 0.69
N PHE A 72 11.29 2.76 0.98
CA PHE A 72 11.61 1.47 1.60
C PHE A 72 12.58 0.67 0.72
N ARG A 73 13.64 0.16 1.34
CA ARG A 73 14.66 -0.65 0.68
C ARG A 73 14.13 -2.01 0.26
N SER A 74 13.45 -2.68 1.18
CA SER A 74 12.89 -4.02 0.95
C SER A 74 11.53 -4.18 1.61
N ALA A 75 10.59 -4.76 0.87
CA ALA A 75 9.33 -5.23 1.42
C ALA A 75 9.52 -6.29 2.51
N THR A 76 10.55 -7.14 2.41
CA THR A 76 10.83 -8.19 3.40
C THR A 76 11.41 -7.67 4.72
N GLU A 77 11.96 -6.46 4.70
CA GLU A 77 12.48 -5.76 5.89
C GLU A 77 11.44 -4.78 6.46
N THR A 78 10.25 -4.76 5.87
CA THR A 78 9.16 -3.85 6.26
C THR A 78 8.13 -4.63 7.08
N ASN A 79 7.82 -4.13 8.27
CA ASN A 79 6.93 -4.78 9.23
C ASN A 79 5.71 -3.91 9.52
N PHE A 80 4.57 -4.54 9.81
CA PHE A 80 3.44 -3.86 10.42
C PHE A 80 3.77 -3.48 11.86
N ILE A 81 3.49 -2.23 12.24
CA ILE A 81 3.61 -1.79 13.64
C ILE A 81 2.25 -1.53 14.27
N GLU A 82 1.26 -1.12 13.47
CA GLU A 82 -0.10 -0.84 13.90
C GLU A 82 -1.05 -1.31 12.80
N THR A 83 -2.16 -1.93 13.17
CA THR A 83 -3.18 -2.36 12.20
C THR A 83 -4.57 -2.32 12.85
N THR A 84 -5.49 -1.62 12.19
CA THR A 84 -6.87 -1.45 12.60
C THR A 84 -7.77 -1.79 11.44
N ILE A 85 -8.80 -2.61 11.70
CA ILE A 85 -9.81 -2.97 10.72
C ILE A 85 -11.07 -2.16 11.02
N SER A 86 -11.39 -1.21 10.14
CA SER A 86 -12.61 -0.42 10.20
C SER A 86 -13.68 -1.05 9.31
N ARG A 87 -14.93 -1.09 9.79
CA ARG A 87 -16.08 -1.69 9.09
C ARG A 87 -17.30 -0.77 9.07
N ARG A 88 -17.08 0.55 9.12
CA ARG A 88 -18.16 1.53 9.24
C ARG A 88 -18.93 1.70 7.93
N THR A 89 -18.29 2.32 6.94
CA THR A 89 -18.89 2.59 5.62
C THR A 89 -18.56 1.49 4.61
N MET A 90 -17.32 1.00 4.67
CA MET A 90 -16.79 -0.15 3.94
C MET A 90 -15.72 -0.82 4.81
N THR A 91 -15.28 -2.03 4.44
CA THR A 91 -14.18 -2.69 5.16
C THR A 91 -12.88 -2.02 4.75
N MET A 92 -12.10 -1.56 5.71
CA MET A 92 -10.84 -0.88 5.49
C MET A 92 -9.81 -1.43 6.45
N VAL A 93 -8.59 -1.67 5.97
CA VAL A 93 -7.44 -2.02 6.82
C VAL A 93 -6.51 -0.83 6.80
N CYS A 94 -6.32 -0.21 7.97
CA CYS A 94 -5.47 0.95 8.13
C CYS A 94 -4.36 0.65 9.12
N GLY A 95 -3.25 1.34 9.02
CA GLY A 95 -2.15 1.11 9.94
C GLY A 95 -0.89 1.82 9.54
N SER A 96 0.22 1.31 10.06
CA SER A 96 1.55 1.83 9.80
C SER A 96 2.51 0.68 9.53
N ILE A 97 3.45 0.94 8.63
CA ILE A 97 4.58 0.06 8.33
C ILE A 97 5.88 0.73 8.72
N GLN A 98 6.85 -0.06 9.17
CA GLN A 98 8.18 0.36 9.53
C GLN A 98 9.23 -0.48 8.82
N GLY A 99 10.30 0.15 8.34
CA GLY A 99 11.44 -0.53 7.75
C GLY A 99 12.56 0.45 7.41
N LYS A 100 13.60 -0.04 6.74
CA LYS A 100 14.76 0.79 6.38
C LYS A 100 14.61 1.44 5.01
N SER A 101 15.07 2.68 4.91
CA SER A 101 15.25 3.37 3.63
C SER A 101 16.51 2.91 2.90
N PHE A 102 16.70 3.36 1.66
CA PHE A 102 17.94 3.14 0.91
C PHE A 102 19.15 3.88 1.50
N THR A 103 18.95 4.92 2.31
CA THR A 103 20.05 5.62 3.01
C THR A 103 20.35 4.99 4.37
N GLY A 104 19.60 3.96 4.78
CA GLY A 104 19.76 3.24 6.04
C GLY A 104 19.03 3.88 7.23
N THR A 105 18.22 4.92 6.98
CA THR A 105 17.36 5.52 8.00
C THR A 105 16.14 4.65 8.26
N GLU A 106 15.69 4.59 9.51
CA GLU A 106 14.38 3.99 9.83
C GLU A 106 13.28 4.88 9.23
N LEU A 107 12.29 4.26 8.61
CA LEU A 107 11.17 4.90 7.94
C LEU A 107 9.88 4.29 8.46
N THR A 108 8.93 5.14 8.85
CA THR A 108 7.57 4.75 9.20
C THR A 108 6.61 5.45 8.25
N ARG A 109 5.68 4.70 7.63
CA ARG A 109 4.64 5.27 6.76
C ARG A 109 3.28 4.67 7.10
N ARG A 110 2.25 5.51 7.14
CA ARG A 110 0.87 5.05 7.27
C ARG A 110 0.38 4.43 5.96
N PHE A 111 -0.63 3.57 6.05
CA PHE A 111 -1.31 3.03 4.88
C PHE A 111 -2.82 2.93 5.10
N ILE A 112 -3.55 2.89 3.98
CA ILE A 112 -4.98 2.63 3.90
C ILE A 112 -5.19 1.59 2.81
N PHE A 113 -5.88 0.50 3.13
CA PHE A 113 -6.23 -0.55 2.19
C PHE A 113 -7.74 -0.77 2.16
N SER A 114 -8.31 -0.73 0.95
CA SER A 114 -9.67 -1.16 0.65
C SER A 114 -9.62 -2.57 0.03
N PRO A 115 -10.01 -3.64 0.76
CA PRO A 115 -10.04 -5.00 0.22
C PRO A 115 -11.05 -5.14 -0.93
N ASP A 116 -12.18 -4.44 -0.82
CA ASP A 116 -13.26 -4.49 -1.81
C ASP A 116 -12.81 -3.91 -3.17
N GLU A 117 -12.04 -2.82 -3.13
CA GLU A 117 -11.50 -2.16 -4.33
C GLU A 117 -10.11 -2.70 -4.74
N LYS A 118 -9.49 -3.52 -3.89
CA LYS A 118 -8.07 -3.91 -3.98
C LYS A 118 -7.14 -2.71 -4.17
N ALA A 119 -7.45 -1.63 -3.45
CA ALA A 119 -6.74 -0.37 -3.55
C ALA A 119 -5.94 -0.14 -2.27
N LEU A 120 -4.61 -0.04 -2.41
CA LEU A 120 -3.70 0.31 -1.34
C LEU A 120 -3.09 1.69 -1.61
N VAL A 121 -3.14 2.55 -0.60
CA VAL A 121 -2.42 3.83 -0.60
C VAL A 121 -1.48 3.85 0.60
N ILE A 122 -0.20 4.10 0.35
CA ILE A 122 0.80 4.39 1.37
C ILE A 122 0.95 5.90 1.44
N GLU A 123 1.04 6.47 2.64
CA GLU A 123 1.19 7.90 2.90
C GLU A 123 2.27 8.52 2.00
N PRO A 124 1.96 9.50 1.15
CA PRO A 124 2.90 10.09 0.21
C PRO A 124 3.93 10.98 0.94
N MET A 125 5.22 10.77 0.65
CA MET A 125 6.34 11.48 1.30
C MET A 125 7.25 12.21 0.30
N THR A 126 7.08 11.94 -1.00
CA THR A 126 7.88 12.51 -2.08
C THR A 126 6.99 12.90 -3.26
N GLU A 127 7.46 13.85 -4.08
CA GLU A 127 6.79 14.22 -5.33
C GLU A 127 6.67 13.04 -6.32
N VAL A 128 7.41 11.96 -6.10
CA VAL A 128 7.43 10.74 -6.94
C VAL A 128 6.43 9.70 -6.46
N ASP A 129 5.83 9.84 -5.27
CA ASP A 129 4.71 9.00 -4.84
C ASP A 129 3.43 9.25 -5.66
N LYS A 130 3.45 10.24 -6.57
CA LYS A 130 2.37 10.51 -7.52
C LYS A 130 2.14 9.34 -8.46
N THR A 131 0.90 8.89 -8.55
CA THR A 131 0.47 8.05 -9.67
C THR A 131 0.23 8.88 -10.94
N ARG A 132 0.10 8.23 -12.10
CA ARG A 132 -0.24 8.89 -13.38
C ARG A 132 -1.55 9.69 -13.33
N PHE A 133 -2.44 9.37 -12.40
CA PHE A 133 -3.74 10.03 -12.24
C PHE A 133 -3.68 11.23 -11.26
N GLU A 134 -2.54 11.43 -10.61
CA GLU A 134 -2.32 12.44 -9.57
C GLU A 134 -1.23 13.44 -9.95
N GLY A 135 -0.72 13.37 -11.18
CA GLY A 135 0.43 14.15 -11.65
C GLY A 135 0.28 15.68 -11.55
N HIS A 136 -0.95 16.18 -11.39
CA HIS A 136 -1.25 17.61 -11.22
C HIS A 136 -1.32 18.08 -9.76
N LYS A 137 -1.32 17.16 -8.79
CA LYS A 137 -1.36 17.50 -7.37
C LYS A 137 0.06 17.77 -6.85
N THR A 138 0.22 18.70 -5.93
CA THR A 138 1.47 18.86 -5.16
C THR A 138 1.59 17.74 -4.12
N LEU A 139 2.80 17.46 -3.59
CA LEU A 139 2.94 16.51 -2.47
C LEU A 139 2.01 16.88 -1.30
N GLN A 140 1.93 18.16 -0.94
CA GLN A 140 1.05 18.62 0.12
C GLN A 140 -0.42 18.24 -0.13
N GLN A 141 -0.91 18.42 -1.36
CA GLN A 141 -2.28 18.04 -1.71
C GLN A 141 -2.50 16.53 -1.59
N LEU A 142 -1.51 15.70 -1.94
CA LEU A 142 -1.61 14.25 -1.78
C LEU A 142 -1.64 13.85 -0.29
N GLN A 143 -0.83 14.52 0.54
CA GLN A 143 -0.82 14.30 1.98
C GLN A 143 -2.15 14.73 2.61
N ASP A 144 -2.69 15.87 2.20
CA ASP A 144 -4.00 16.34 2.64
C ASP A 144 -5.11 15.36 2.24
N ASP A 145 -5.06 14.84 1.02
CA ASP A 145 -6.02 13.84 0.53
C ASP A 145 -5.93 12.53 1.33
N PHE A 146 -4.71 12.04 1.55
CA PHE A 146 -4.46 10.86 2.37
C PHE A 146 -4.99 11.05 3.80
N ASN A 147 -4.71 12.20 4.42
CA ASN A 147 -5.18 12.52 5.77
C ASN A 147 -6.71 12.55 5.85
N ARG A 148 -7.38 13.15 4.85
CA ARG A 148 -8.85 13.14 4.79
C ARG A 148 -9.40 11.73 4.64
N GLN A 149 -8.80 10.90 3.78
CA GLN A 149 -9.20 9.50 3.64
C GLN A 149 -8.98 8.70 4.93
N GLN A 150 -7.85 8.93 5.62
CA GLN A 150 -7.56 8.26 6.89
C GLN A 150 -8.61 8.62 7.94
N GLN A 151 -8.98 9.90 8.07
CA GLN A 151 -10.02 10.33 9.00
C GLN A 151 -11.40 9.77 8.62
N GLN A 152 -11.73 9.74 7.34
CA GLN A 152 -13.03 9.26 6.86
C GLN A 152 -13.21 7.74 7.04
N TYR A 153 -12.14 6.97 6.80
CA TYR A 153 -12.23 5.52 6.67
C TYR A 153 -11.67 4.76 7.88
N CYS A 154 -10.70 5.33 8.60
CA CYS A 154 -9.98 4.64 9.67
C CYS A 154 -10.35 5.11 11.09
N GLN A 155 -11.12 6.20 11.23
CA GLN A 155 -11.56 6.78 12.50
C GLN A 155 -13.08 6.82 12.64
#